data_AF-A0A061JLX0-F1
#
_entry.id   AF-A0A061JLX0-F1
#
_cell.length_a   1.000
_cell.length_b   1.000
_cell.length_c   1.000
_cell.angle_alpha   90.00
_cell.angle_beta   90.00
_cell.angle_gamma   90.00
#
_symmetry.space_group_name_H-M   'P 1'
#
loop_
_entity.id
_entity.type
_entity.pdbx_description
1 polymer ?
#
loop_
_entity_poly.entity_id
_entity_poly.type
_entity_poly.pdbx_seq_one_letter_code
_entity_poly.pdbx_strand_id
1 'polypeptide(L)'
;MTDRTYTITVTERQAAELQEACELLARIKIGQIDHAIERLPGFYDRRDLEQVHATRHEIQRLANTLMPEATKRREDGVAWDLYQVIRHRLSWDRAHDKGVIQPGEPRKWPEMMGVSYDEPLAMSGLPLATIKEIEQ
;
A
#
# COMPACT_ATOMS: atom_id res chain seq x y z
N MET A 1 22.32 7.80 -11.67
CA MET A 1 22.26 6.32 -11.74
C MET A 1 21.43 5.98 -12.96
N THR A 2 21.82 4.99 -13.77
CA THR A 2 20.98 4.51 -14.86
C THR A 2 19.87 3.64 -14.28
N ASP A 3 18.65 4.17 -14.22
CA ASP A 3 17.48 3.40 -13.81
C ASP A 3 17.22 2.31 -14.85
N ARG A 4 17.38 1.05 -14.44
CA ARG A 4 17.00 -0.10 -15.25
C ARG A 4 15.51 -0.31 -15.10
N THR A 5 14.81 -0.42 -16.23
CA THR A 5 13.40 -0.77 -16.26
C THR A 5 13.24 -2.29 -16.31
N TYR A 6 12.34 -2.82 -15.48
CA TYR A 6 11.99 -4.24 -15.44
C TYR A 6 10.51 -4.42 -15.74
N THR A 7 10.16 -5.54 -16.36
CA THR A 7 8.76 -5.97 -16.55
C THR A 7 8.56 -7.30 -15.82
N ILE A 8 7.44 -7.40 -15.11
CA ILE A 8 6.98 -8.64 -14.48
C ILE A 8 5.64 -9.03 -15.09
N THR A 9 5.46 -10.33 -15.32
CA THR A 9 4.18 -10.90 -15.74
C THR A 9 3.62 -11.69 -14.58
N VAL A 10 2.43 -11.32 -14.13
CA VAL A 10 1.76 -11.89 -12.97
C VAL A 10 0.28 -12.08 -13.28
N THR A 11 -0.34 -13.08 -12.65
CA THR A 11 -1.79 -13.25 -12.67
C THR A 11 -2.49 -12.14 -11.87
N GLU A 12 -3.80 -11.94 -12.09
CA GLU A 12 -4.59 -11.00 -11.29
C GLU A 12 -4.48 -11.28 -9.78
N ARG A 13 -4.52 -12.57 -9.38
CA ARG A 13 -4.36 -12.95 -7.97
C ARG A 13 -3.00 -12.54 -7.41
N GLN A 14 -1.93 -12.74 -8.17
CA GLN A 14 -0.58 -12.30 -7.75
C GLN A 14 -0.49 -10.77 -7.69
N ALA A 15 -1.12 -10.04 -8.61
CA ALA A 15 -1.20 -8.58 -8.53
C ALA A 15 -1.95 -8.13 -7.26
N ALA A 16 -3.04 -8.80 -6.89
CA ALA A 16 -3.76 -8.52 -5.65
C ALA A 16 -2.88 -8.74 -4.40
N GLU A 17 -2.08 -9.81 -4.35
CA GLU A 17 -1.12 -10.04 -3.26
C GLU A 17 -0.05 -8.94 -3.21
N LEU A 18 0.46 -8.49 -4.37
CA LEU A 18 1.40 -7.38 -4.46
C LEU A 18 0.77 -6.06 -3.97
N GLN A 19 -0.52 -5.83 -4.26
CA GLN A 19 -1.26 -4.68 -3.77
C GLN A 19 -1.26 -4.63 -2.23
N GLU A 20 -1.66 -5.73 -1.59
CA GLU A 20 -1.73 -5.84 -0.13
C GLU A 20 -0.35 -5.71 0.51
N ALA A 21 0.67 -6.37 -0.06
CA ALA A 21 2.04 -6.29 0.42
C ALA A 21 2.61 -4.87 0.31
N CYS A 22 2.36 -4.16 -0.80
CA CYS A 22 2.82 -2.80 -1.01
C CYS A 22 2.12 -1.80 -0.07
N GLU A 23 0.82 -1.98 0.19
CA GLU A 23 0.10 -1.16 1.17
C GLU A 23 0.70 -1.33 2.58
N LEU A 24 0.88 -2.58 3.01
CA LEU A 24 1.47 -2.88 4.31
C LEU A 24 2.86 -2.25 4.44
N LEU A 25 3.73 -2.49 3.45
CA LEU A 25 5.07 -1.93 3.44
C LEU A 25 5.07 -0.39 3.48
N ALA A 26 4.18 0.26 2.74
CA ALA A 26 4.06 1.72 2.75
C ALA A 26 3.70 2.24 4.16
N ARG A 27 2.74 1.61 4.83
CA ARG A 27 2.31 1.97 6.20
C ARG A 27 3.41 1.78 7.23
N ILE A 28 4.18 0.70 7.11
CA ILE A 28 5.35 0.44 7.96
C ILE A 28 6.39 1.54 7.79
N LYS A 29 6.74 1.87 6.53
CA LYS A 29 7.77 2.85 6.21
C LYS A 29 7.48 4.26 6.73
N ILE A 30 6.21 4.65 6.82
CA ILE A 30 5.79 5.96 7.35
C ILE A 30 5.51 5.96 8.86
N GLY A 31 5.80 4.86 9.56
CA GLY A 31 5.65 4.75 11.01
C GLY A 31 4.20 4.58 11.50
N GLN A 32 3.25 4.17 10.65
CA GLN A 32 1.87 3.96 11.11
C GLN A 32 1.73 2.81 12.11
N ILE A 33 2.69 1.87 12.16
CA ILE A 33 2.75 0.86 13.23
C ILE A 33 2.84 1.55 14.60
N ASP A 34 3.65 2.60 14.74
CA ASP A 34 3.78 3.34 15.99
C ASP A 34 2.43 3.93 16.45
N HIS A 35 1.64 4.45 15.51
CA HIS A 35 0.30 4.97 15.78
C HIS A 35 -0.73 3.88 16.14
N ALA A 36 -0.53 2.65 15.67
CA ALA A 36 -1.37 1.52 16.06
C ALA A 36 -1.04 1.07 17.50
N ILE A 37 0.25 1.04 17.85
CA ILE A 37 0.72 0.71 19.21
C ILE A 37 0.15 1.69 20.23
N GLU A 38 0.13 2.98 19.92
CA GLU A 38 -0.45 4.04 20.78
C GLU A 38 -1.93 3.84 21.11
N ARG A 39 -2.66 3.02 20.34
CA ARG A 39 -4.08 2.74 20.53
C ARG A 39 -4.36 1.45 21.32
N LEU A 40 -3.34 0.68 21.68
CA LEU A 40 -3.54 -0.55 22.44
C LEU A 40 -4.04 -0.24 23.87
N PRO A 41 -4.93 -1.08 24.44
CA PRO A 41 -5.35 -0.94 25.83
C PRO A 41 -4.13 -0.89 26.77
N GLY A 42 -4.10 0.09 27.68
CA GLY A 42 -2.93 0.36 28.54
C GLY A 42 -1.98 1.46 28.04
N PHE A 43 -2.04 1.86 26.77
CA PHE A 43 -1.26 3.00 26.24
C PHE A 43 -1.98 4.34 26.36
N TYR A 44 -3.33 4.32 26.33
CA TYR A 44 -4.16 5.51 26.57
C TYR A 44 -4.11 6.00 28.02
N ASP A 45 -3.91 5.05 28.94
CA ASP A 45 -3.84 5.28 30.37
C ASP A 45 -2.36 5.46 30.75
N ARG A 46 -1.81 6.65 30.49
CA ARG A 46 -0.38 7.03 30.66
C ARG A 46 0.19 6.88 32.08
N ARG A 47 -0.47 6.13 32.96
CA ARG A 47 -0.05 5.83 34.32
C ARG A 47 1.23 5.00 34.37
N ASP A 48 1.57 4.28 33.31
CA ASP A 48 2.83 3.51 33.19
C ASP A 48 3.52 3.76 31.84
N LEU A 49 4.23 4.88 31.74
CA LEU A 49 5.04 5.24 30.57
C LEU A 49 6.17 4.23 30.30
N GLU A 50 6.64 3.52 31.33
CA GLU A 50 7.73 2.54 31.21
C GLU A 50 7.24 1.28 30.49
N GLN A 51 6.07 0.75 30.88
CA GLN A 51 5.46 -0.40 30.20
C GLN A 51 5.08 -0.08 28.74
N VAL A 52 4.63 1.15 28.49
CA VAL A 52 4.35 1.68 27.14
C VAL A 52 5.62 1.69 26.29
N HIS A 53 6.74 2.21 26.81
CA HIS A 53 8.01 2.22 26.11
C HIS A 53 8.57 0.81 25.88
N ALA A 54 8.48 -0.08 26.87
CA ALA A 54 8.96 -1.46 26.76
C ALA A 54 8.19 -2.25 25.70
N THR A 55 6.86 -2.12 25.67
CA THR A 55 6.02 -2.81 24.68
C THR A 55 6.26 -2.26 23.27
N ARG A 56 6.38 -0.93 23.11
CA ARG A 56 6.77 -0.33 21.82
C ARG A 56 8.11 -0.89 21.34
N HIS A 57 9.11 -0.93 22.23
CA HIS A 57 10.43 -1.43 21.91
C HIS A 57 10.39 -2.90 21.44
N GLU A 58 9.59 -3.75 22.11
CA GLU A 58 9.46 -5.16 21.74
C GLU A 58 8.79 -5.37 20.39
N ILE A 59 7.71 -4.64 20.11
CA ILE A 59 7.03 -4.69 18.79
C ILE A 59 7.99 -4.23 17.69
N GLN A 60 8.73 -3.15 17.91
CA GLN A 60 9.73 -2.67 16.97
C GLN A 60 10.86 -3.70 16.76
N ARG A 61 11.31 -4.37 17.81
CA ARG A 61 12.33 -5.44 17.75
C ARG A 61 11.85 -6.63 16.91
N LEU A 62 10.61 -7.07 17.10
CA LEU A 62 9.99 -8.13 16.32
C LEU A 62 9.85 -7.73 14.85
N ALA A 63 9.36 -6.52 14.57
CA ALA A 63 9.26 -6.00 13.22
C ALA A 63 10.64 -5.92 12.53
N ASN A 64 11.68 -5.48 13.25
CA ASN A 64 13.06 -5.43 12.75
C ASN A 64 13.63 -6.82 12.45
N THR A 65 13.19 -7.85 13.19
CA THR A 65 13.63 -9.24 12.97
C THR A 65 13.00 -9.81 11.70
N LEU A 66 11.72 -9.51 11.46
CA LEU A 66 10.99 -10.01 10.30
C LEU A 66 11.35 -9.24 9.01
N MET A 67 11.51 -7.92 9.10
CA MET A 67 11.75 -7.06 7.94
C MET A 67 12.74 -5.91 8.27
N PRO A 68 14.03 -6.21 8.48
CA PRO A 68 15.02 -5.24 8.97
C PRO A 68 15.21 -4.00 8.08
N GLU A 69 15.00 -4.14 6.77
CA GLU A 69 15.07 -3.00 5.84
C GLU A 69 13.76 -2.21 5.73
N ALA A 70 12.62 -2.86 5.94
CA ALA A 70 11.30 -2.23 5.83
C ALA A 70 10.99 -1.31 7.02
N THR A 71 11.50 -1.67 8.21
CA THR A 71 11.29 -0.91 9.44
C THR A 71 12.20 0.30 9.58
N LYS A 72 13.21 0.44 8.72
CA LYS A 72 13.94 1.70 8.60
C LYS A 72 12.97 2.72 8.01
N ARG A 73 12.58 3.72 8.80
CA ARG A 73 11.70 4.81 8.35
C ARG A 73 12.32 5.44 7.11
N ARG A 74 11.58 5.37 6.00
CA ARG A 74 11.98 5.92 4.69
C ARG A 74 10.72 6.44 4.02
N GLU A 75 10.64 7.74 3.87
CA GLU A 75 9.52 8.40 3.20
C GLU A 75 9.82 8.47 1.69
N ASP A 76 10.15 7.30 1.10
CA ASP A 76 10.52 7.17 -0.31
C ASP A 76 9.30 7.02 -1.24
N GLY A 77 8.10 6.81 -0.70
CA GLY A 77 6.84 6.75 -1.45
C GLY A 77 6.69 5.56 -2.42
N VAL A 78 7.75 4.79 -2.71
CA VAL A 78 7.76 3.80 -3.80
C VAL A 78 6.70 2.71 -3.60
N ALA A 79 6.60 2.18 -2.38
CA ALA A 79 5.61 1.16 -2.06
C ALA A 79 4.17 1.70 -2.16
N TRP A 80 3.98 2.98 -1.81
CA TRP A 80 2.67 3.63 -1.94
C TRP A 80 2.29 3.81 -3.41
N ASP A 81 3.21 4.26 -4.25
CA ASP A 81 2.98 4.45 -5.68
C ASP A 81 2.61 3.13 -6.37
N LEU A 82 3.34 2.05 -6.06
CA LEU A 82 3.02 0.70 -6.56
C LEU A 82 1.63 0.24 -6.10
N TYR A 83 1.32 0.40 -4.81
CA TYR A 83 0.00 0.09 -4.27
C TYR A 83 -1.11 0.85 -5.01
N GLN A 84 -0.95 2.16 -5.22
CA GLN A 84 -1.97 2.97 -5.89
C GLN A 84 -2.22 2.53 -7.32
N VAL A 85 -1.16 2.28 -8.10
CA VAL A 85 -1.26 1.82 -9.49
C VAL A 85 -1.98 0.47 -9.58
N ILE A 86 -1.57 -0.51 -8.77
CA ILE A 86 -2.16 -1.86 -8.79
C ILE A 86 -3.63 -1.80 -8.34
N ARG A 87 -3.90 -1.13 -7.21
CA ARG A 87 -5.26 -0.96 -6.68
C ARG A 87 -6.18 -0.30 -7.70
N HIS A 88 -5.71 0.76 -8.34
CA HIS A 88 -6.47 1.47 -9.37
C HIS A 88 -6.84 0.54 -10.50
N ARG A 89 -5.84 -0.16 -11.08
CA ARG A 89 -6.07 -1.09 -12.18
C ARG A 89 -7.08 -2.18 -11.82
N LEU A 90 -6.85 -2.90 -10.73
CA LEU A 90 -7.74 -4.00 -10.31
C LEU A 90 -9.16 -3.53 -9.97
N SER A 91 -9.32 -2.31 -9.45
CA SER A 91 -10.65 -1.76 -9.19
C SER A 91 -11.39 -1.40 -10.46
N TRP A 92 -10.73 -0.80 -11.45
CA TRP A 92 -11.33 -0.51 -12.75
C TRP A 92 -11.68 -1.78 -13.53
N ASP A 93 -10.78 -2.78 -13.55
CA ASP A 93 -11.03 -4.08 -14.19
C ASP A 93 -12.28 -4.74 -13.61
N ARG A 94 -12.38 -4.82 -12.27
CA ARG A 94 -13.58 -5.35 -11.59
C ARG A 94 -14.85 -4.56 -11.91
N ALA A 95 -14.77 -3.25 -12.15
CA ALA A 95 -15.92 -2.44 -12.53
C ALA A 95 -16.38 -2.76 -13.96
N HIS A 96 -15.43 -3.03 -14.88
CA HIS A 96 -15.72 -3.52 -16.21
C HIS A 96 -16.35 -4.92 -16.18
N ASP A 97 -15.75 -5.87 -15.45
CA ASP A 97 -16.24 -7.25 -15.37
C ASP A 97 -17.66 -7.35 -14.79
N LYS A 98 -18.00 -6.43 -13.88
CA LYS A 98 -19.35 -6.33 -13.29
C LYS A 98 -20.34 -5.57 -14.16
N GLY A 99 -19.91 -5.05 -15.31
CA GLY A 99 -20.74 -4.26 -16.22
C GLY A 99 -21.14 -2.89 -15.65
N VAL A 100 -20.43 -2.38 -14.64
CA VAL A 100 -20.69 -1.03 -14.10
C VAL A 100 -20.33 0.02 -15.15
N ILE A 101 -19.20 -0.17 -15.84
CA ILE A 101 -18.72 0.70 -16.91
C ILE A 101 -18.27 -0.12 -18.12
N GLN A 102 -18.41 0.42 -19.33
CA GLN A 102 -17.79 -0.14 -20.53
C GLN A 102 -16.39 0.45 -20.77
N PRO A 103 -15.51 -0.24 -21.51
CA PRO A 103 -14.20 0.30 -21.87
C PRO A 103 -14.30 1.69 -22.50
N GLY A 104 -13.57 2.66 -21.93
CA GLY A 104 -13.57 4.06 -22.38
C GLY A 104 -14.67 4.93 -21.79
N GLU A 105 -15.61 4.39 -21.01
CA GLU A 105 -16.56 5.21 -20.26
C GLU A 105 -15.88 5.91 -19.07
N PRO A 106 -16.27 7.15 -18.75
CA PRO A 106 -15.78 7.82 -17.56
C PRO A 106 -16.34 7.16 -16.29
N ARG A 107 -15.70 7.43 -15.15
CA ARG A 107 -16.14 6.97 -13.83
C ARG A 107 -17.62 7.33 -13.58
N LYS A 108 -18.42 6.33 -13.19
CA LYS A 108 -19.81 6.52 -12.76
C LYS A 108 -19.85 6.71 -11.24
N TRP A 109 -19.97 7.96 -10.80
CA TRP A 109 -19.86 8.32 -9.40
C TRP A 109 -20.74 7.50 -8.46
N PRO A 110 -22.06 7.34 -8.67
CA PRO A 110 -22.92 6.63 -7.72
C PRO A 110 -22.48 5.18 -7.43
N GLU A 111 -21.98 4.47 -8.44
CA GLU A 111 -21.58 3.06 -8.39
C GLU A 111 -20.09 2.87 -8.08
N MET A 112 -19.28 3.90 -8.35
CA MET A 112 -17.84 3.90 -8.19
C MET A 112 -17.41 4.92 -7.13
N MET A 113 -18.18 5.07 -6.05
CA MET A 113 -17.79 5.87 -4.88
C MET A 113 -16.65 5.14 -4.15
N GLY A 114 -15.43 5.67 -4.24
CA GLY A 114 -14.27 5.04 -3.62
C GLY A 114 -12.95 5.59 -4.14
N VAL A 115 -12.00 5.81 -3.23
CA VAL A 115 -10.66 6.32 -3.56
C VAL A 115 -9.84 5.37 -4.43
N SER A 116 -10.28 4.12 -4.59
CA SER A 116 -9.63 3.14 -5.47
C SER A 116 -9.82 3.43 -6.95
N TYR A 117 -10.74 4.32 -7.31
CA TYR A 117 -10.98 4.73 -8.70
C TYR A 117 -10.35 6.09 -9.02
N ASP A 118 -9.69 6.72 -8.05
CA ASP A 118 -8.97 7.97 -8.27
C ASP A 118 -7.65 7.71 -9.00
N GLU A 119 -7.23 8.65 -9.85
CA GLU A 119 -5.94 8.58 -10.53
C GLU A 119 -4.79 8.42 -9.52
N PRO A 120 -3.85 7.48 -9.74
CA PRO A 120 -2.71 7.30 -8.87
C PRO A 120 -1.86 8.58 -8.78
N LEU A 121 -1.53 8.98 -7.55
CA LEU A 121 -0.64 10.11 -7.27
C LEU A 121 0.80 9.62 -7.03
N ALA A 122 1.77 10.20 -7.74
CA ALA A 122 3.19 9.91 -7.57
C ALA A 122 3.76 10.58 -6.30
N MET A 123 3.96 9.80 -5.25
CA MET A 123 4.51 10.25 -3.97
C MET A 123 6.03 10.07 -3.87
N SER A 124 6.62 9.15 -4.65
CA SER A 124 8.06 8.85 -4.60
C SER A 124 8.94 9.84 -5.36
N GLY A 125 8.36 10.65 -6.24
CA GLY A 125 9.08 11.45 -7.23
C GLY A 125 9.65 10.64 -8.41
N LEU A 126 9.44 9.31 -8.43
CA LEU A 126 9.73 8.46 -9.58
C LEU A 126 8.54 8.44 -10.55
N PRO A 127 8.75 8.09 -11.83
CA PRO A 127 7.66 7.77 -12.74
C PRO A 127 6.79 6.64 -12.16
N LEU A 128 5.46 6.79 -12.25
CA LEU A 128 4.54 5.73 -11.85
C LEU A 128 4.77 4.45 -12.65
N ALA A 129 4.64 3.32 -11.97
CA ALA A 129 4.65 2.02 -12.63
C ALA A 129 3.50 1.90 -13.64
N THR A 130 3.67 1.01 -14.62
CA THR A 130 2.61 0.68 -15.57
C THR A 130 2.15 -0.75 -15.34
N ILE A 131 0.85 -0.96 -15.48
CA ILE A 131 0.22 -2.28 -15.42
C ILE A 131 -0.73 -2.38 -16.61
N LYS A 132 -0.60 -3.45 -17.38
CA LYS A 132 -1.37 -3.71 -18.59
C LYS A 132 -1.88 -5.14 -18.54
N GLU A 133 -3.13 -5.32 -18.90
CA GLU A 133 -3.67 -6.63 -19.21
C GLU A 133 -2.99 -7.18 -20.47
N ILE A 134 -2.71 -8.48 -20.47
CA ILE A 134 -2.13 -9.20 -21.59
C ILE A 134 -3.05 -10.38 -21.91
N GLU A 135 -3.34 -10.58 -23.19
CA GLU A 135 -4.02 -11.79 -23.64
C GLU A 135 -3.04 -12.98 -23.50
N GLN A 136 -3.51 -14.07 -22.89
CA GLN A 136 -2.77 -15.33 -22.77
C GLN A 136 -3.24 -16.34 -23.82
#